data_AF-A0A151LN34-F1
#
_entry.id   AF-A0A151LN34-F1
#
_cell.length_a   1.000
_cell.length_b   1.000
_cell.length_c   1.000
_cell.angle_alpha   90.00
_cell.angle_beta   90.00
_cell.angle_gamma   90.00
#
_symmetry.space_group_name_H-M   'P 1'
#
loop_
_entity.id
_entity.type
_entity.pdbx_description
1 polymer ?
#
loop_
_entity_poly.entity_id
_entity_poly.type
_entity_poly.pdbx_seq_one_letter_code
_entity_poly.pdbx_strand_id
1 'polypeptide(L)'
;MILMSELSKRRFRSVNKLIRVGRHEVVLVLRVDSQKGYIDLSKRRVSPKDIIKCEEKFSKSKKVHQTVRHVAKEHGITVEELNEKAIWPLYERYGHALDALKEATMNPENVFKGLDISEEIKNSLLKDIKLRLTPQALKLRGRIDVWCFGYEGIDAVKEALKKGKEISNDKVSINIKLIAPPQYVIVTSCHDKDLGMAKIQEAMKVISDKIKEYKGGDFKQQGEILVIGGDEEKRLEELLDKHDGISSDDDDYNTSDEDDENSSEEDENTSEDEEEED
;
A
#
# COMPACT_ATOMS: atom_id res chain seq x y z
N MET A 1 22.80 -15.00 16.54
CA MET A 1 23.58 -15.72 15.51
C MET A 1 22.61 -16.57 14.69
N ILE A 2 22.76 -16.62 13.37
CA ILE A 2 21.96 -17.51 12.51
C ILE A 2 22.88 -18.66 12.09
N LEU A 3 22.51 -19.90 12.40
CA LEU A 3 23.27 -21.06 11.94
C LEU A 3 23.06 -21.26 10.43
N MET A 4 24.10 -21.73 9.74
CA MET A 4 24.04 -22.00 8.30
C MET A 4 22.94 -23.00 7.91
N SER A 5 22.63 -23.94 8.81
CA SER A 5 21.54 -24.92 8.67
C SER A 5 20.14 -24.31 8.79
N GLU A 6 20.01 -23.11 9.35
CA GLU A 6 18.75 -22.43 9.61
C GLU A 6 18.51 -21.23 8.66
N LEU A 7 19.28 -21.13 7.57
CA LEU A 7 19.16 -20.09 6.55
C LEU A 7 18.08 -20.36 5.51
N SER A 8 17.96 -21.59 5.03
CA SER A 8 17.05 -21.97 3.92
C SER A 8 16.54 -23.40 4.09
N LYS A 9 15.33 -23.67 3.60
CA LYS A 9 14.77 -25.03 3.53
C LYS A 9 15.42 -25.87 2.43
N ARG A 10 15.82 -25.23 1.32
CA ARG A 10 16.46 -25.88 0.15
C ARG A 10 17.98 -25.71 0.19
N ARG A 11 18.70 -26.65 -0.42
CA ARG A 11 20.15 -26.56 -0.62
C ARG A 11 20.46 -25.32 -1.46
N PHE A 12 21.44 -24.54 -1.05
CA PHE A 12 21.84 -23.32 -1.73
C PHE A 12 23.33 -23.36 -2.07
N ARG A 13 23.69 -22.74 -3.21
CA ARG A 13 25.07 -22.68 -3.69
C ARG A 13 25.86 -21.52 -3.09
N SER A 14 25.19 -20.41 -2.77
CA SER A 14 25.81 -19.19 -2.23
C SER A 14 24.93 -18.51 -1.18
N VAL A 15 25.53 -18.11 -0.07
CA VAL A 15 24.88 -17.38 1.04
C VAL A 15 24.43 -15.99 0.58
N ASN A 16 25.23 -15.33 -0.26
CA ASN A 16 24.98 -13.96 -0.73
C ASN A 16 23.69 -13.83 -1.57
N LYS A 17 23.20 -14.96 -2.11
CA LYS A 17 21.91 -15.01 -2.80
C LYS A 17 20.73 -14.97 -1.82
N LEU A 18 20.89 -15.55 -0.62
CA LEU A 18 19.84 -15.68 0.38
C LEU A 18 19.80 -14.51 1.38
N ILE A 19 20.96 -13.94 1.72
CA ILE A 19 21.09 -12.83 2.66
C ILE A 19 22.10 -11.84 2.09
N ARG A 20 21.76 -10.55 2.17
CA ARG A 20 22.67 -9.46 1.82
C ARG A 20 22.94 -8.61 3.06
N VAL A 21 24.19 -8.26 3.27
CA VAL A 21 24.60 -7.35 4.34
C VAL A 21 23.93 -5.99 4.11
N GLY A 22 23.39 -5.40 5.18
CA GLY A 22 22.70 -4.10 5.13
C GLY A 22 21.21 -4.17 4.81
N ARG A 23 20.64 -5.36 4.59
CA ARG A 23 19.18 -5.53 4.47
C ARG A 23 18.57 -6.06 5.76
N HIS A 24 17.37 -5.59 6.07
CA HIS A 24 16.56 -6.13 7.17
C HIS A 24 15.88 -7.42 6.69
N GLU A 25 15.94 -8.46 7.52
CA GLU A 25 15.41 -9.79 7.24
C GLU A 25 14.60 -10.25 8.44
N VAL A 26 13.45 -10.87 8.18
CA VAL A 26 12.62 -11.44 9.24
C VAL A 26 13.16 -12.81 9.62
N VAL A 27 13.41 -13.00 10.91
CA VAL A 27 13.93 -14.25 11.48
C VAL A 27 13.18 -14.59 12.76
N LEU A 28 13.07 -15.89 13.04
CA LEU A 28 12.46 -16.43 14.24
C LEU A 28 13.53 -16.69 15.30
N VAL A 29 13.23 -16.34 16.56
CA VAL A 29 14.10 -16.65 17.71
C VAL A 29 13.86 -18.10 18.11
N LEU A 30 14.93 -18.91 18.13
CA LEU A 30 14.89 -20.30 18.55
C LEU A 30 15.18 -20.45 20.04
N ARG A 31 16.32 -19.88 20.47
CA ARG A 31 16.82 -20.02 21.83
C ARG A 31 17.43 -18.71 22.29
N VAL A 32 17.20 -18.40 23.57
CA VAL A 32 17.82 -17.26 24.26
C VAL A 32 18.57 -17.83 25.47
N ASP A 33 19.87 -17.59 25.54
CA ASP A 33 20.69 -17.83 26.72
C ASP A 33 20.89 -16.49 27.44
N SER A 34 20.12 -16.26 28.50
CA SER A 34 20.13 -15.00 29.25
C SER A 34 21.43 -14.78 30.04
N GLN A 35 22.19 -15.83 30.36
CA GLN A 35 23.42 -15.70 31.14
C GLN A 35 24.60 -15.30 30.23
N LYS A 36 24.66 -15.87 29.03
CA LYS A 36 25.74 -15.61 28.07
C LYS A 36 25.38 -14.56 27.01
N GLY A 37 24.10 -14.18 26.92
CA GLY A 37 23.61 -13.23 25.92
C GLY A 37 23.53 -13.80 24.50
N TYR A 38 23.64 -15.13 24.32
CA TYR A 38 23.53 -15.74 23.00
C TYR A 38 22.06 -15.89 22.59
N ILE A 39 21.76 -15.47 21.36
CA ILE A 39 20.44 -15.60 20.76
C ILE A 39 20.59 -16.37 19.45
N ASP A 40 19.97 -17.55 19.37
CA ASP A 40 19.95 -18.36 18.16
C ASP A 40 18.71 -18.02 17.32
N LEU A 41 18.94 -17.74 16.04
CA LEU A 41 17.94 -17.23 15.10
C LEU A 41 17.80 -18.19 13.91
N SER A 42 16.60 -18.27 13.34
CA SER A 42 16.29 -19.07 12.14
C SER A 42 15.48 -18.28 11.13
N LYS A 43 15.95 -18.25 9.87
CA LYS A 43 15.18 -17.74 8.72
C LYS A 43 14.32 -18.85 8.11
N ARG A 44 14.81 -20.09 8.15
CA ARG A 44 14.19 -21.28 7.54
C ARG A 44 12.78 -21.56 8.04
N ARG A 45 12.50 -21.31 9.31
CA ARG A 45 11.24 -21.67 9.98
C ARG A 45 10.17 -20.58 9.93
N VAL A 46 10.44 -19.47 9.25
CA VAL A 46 9.48 -18.36 9.14
C VAL A 46 8.48 -18.66 8.03
N SER A 47 7.19 -18.62 8.35
CA SER A 47 6.11 -18.75 7.37
C SER A 47 5.88 -17.43 6.64
N PRO A 48 5.49 -17.41 5.36
CA PRO A 48 5.26 -16.17 4.61
C PRO A 48 4.18 -15.28 5.27
N LYS A 49 3.16 -15.88 5.90
CA LYS A 49 2.14 -15.15 6.68
C LYS A 49 2.73 -14.41 7.88
N ASP A 50 3.75 -14.99 8.52
CA ASP A 50 4.39 -14.39 9.70
C ASP A 50 5.39 -13.30 9.31
N ILE A 51 5.98 -13.37 8.11
CA ILE A 51 6.82 -12.31 7.55
C ILE A 51 6.02 -11.00 7.51
N ILE A 52 4.84 -11.02 6.88
CA ILE A 52 3.99 -9.84 6.72
C ILE A 52 3.61 -9.26 8.09
N LYS A 53 3.17 -10.11 9.02
CA LYS A 53 2.81 -9.66 10.39
C LYS A 53 4.00 -9.07 11.14
N CYS A 54 5.19 -9.65 10.98
CA CYS A 54 6.40 -9.16 11.63
C CYS A 54 6.83 -7.81 11.04
N GLU A 55 6.78 -7.67 9.72
CA GLU A 55 7.07 -6.40 9.03
C GLU A 55 6.09 -5.30 9.42
N GLU A 56 4.80 -5.60 9.49
CA GLU A 56 3.79 -4.65 9.99
C GLU A 56 4.10 -4.24 11.43
N LYS A 57 4.40 -5.20 12.33
CA LYS A 57 4.75 -4.91 13.73
C LYS A 57 6.04 -4.09 13.84
N PHE A 58 7.05 -4.41 13.04
CA PHE A 58 8.32 -3.67 12.99
C PHE A 58 8.12 -2.26 12.49
N SER A 59 7.34 -2.06 11.43
CA SER A 59 7.00 -0.74 10.88
C SER A 59 6.26 0.12 11.91
N LYS A 60 5.26 -0.45 12.61
CA LYS A 60 4.56 0.23 13.71
C LYS A 60 5.51 0.62 14.84
N SER A 61 6.35 -0.31 15.30
CA SER A 61 7.30 -0.07 16.40
C SER A 61 8.39 0.94 16.02
N LYS A 62 8.85 0.94 14.76
CA LYS A 62 9.81 1.91 14.24
C LYS A 62 9.25 3.33 14.28
N LYS A 63 7.97 3.52 13.93
CA LYS A 63 7.29 4.82 14.05
C LYS A 63 7.27 5.30 15.51
N VAL A 64 6.91 4.42 16.45
CA VAL A 64 6.93 4.75 17.89
C VAL A 64 8.33 5.14 18.34
N HIS A 65 9.34 4.32 18.03
CA HIS A 65 10.73 4.59 18.43
C HIS A 65 11.26 5.90 17.84
N GLN A 66 10.92 6.22 16.59
CA GLN A 66 11.29 7.50 15.97
C GLN A 66 10.68 8.70 16.70
N THR A 67 9.41 8.62 17.08
CA THR A 67 8.74 9.66 17.89
C THR A 67 9.43 9.83 19.23
N VAL A 68 9.66 8.73 19.96
CA VAL A 68 10.34 8.75 21.27
C VAL A 68 11.74 9.35 21.15
N ARG A 69 12.51 8.96 20.14
CA ARG A 69 13.85 9.51 19.89
C ARG A 69 13.82 11.02 19.63
N HIS A 70 12.81 11.51 18.92
CA HIS A 70 12.69 12.94 18.66
C HIS A 70 12.38 13.71 19.94
N VAL A 71 11.39 13.28 20.71
CA VAL A 71 11.01 13.89 21.99
C VAL A 71 12.18 13.82 22.99
N ALA A 72 12.87 12.68 23.07
CA ALA A 72 14.05 12.51 23.91
C ALA A 72 15.16 13.52 23.54
N LYS A 73 15.39 13.76 22.25
CA LYS A 73 16.36 14.75 21.76
C LYS A 73 15.93 16.19 22.07
N GLU A 74 14.64 16.50 21.98
CA GLU A 74 14.10 17.84 22.27
C GLU A 74 14.26 18.20 23.76
N HIS A 75 14.03 17.24 24.65
CA HIS A 75 14.09 17.46 26.10
C HIS A 75 15.44 17.06 26.74
N GLY A 76 16.39 16.52 25.96
CA GLY A 76 17.70 16.08 26.46
C GLY A 76 17.64 14.87 27.39
N ILE A 77 16.58 14.05 27.31
CA ILE A 77 16.36 12.87 28.15
C ILE A 77 16.89 11.62 27.43
N THR A 78 17.29 10.59 28.18
CA THR A 78 17.65 9.31 27.57
C THR A 78 16.42 8.59 27.01
N VAL A 79 16.59 7.88 25.89
CA VAL A 79 15.50 7.15 25.23
C VAL A 79 14.95 6.03 26.13
N GLU A 80 15.80 5.44 26.97
CA GLU A 80 15.44 4.38 27.91
C GLU A 80 14.50 4.88 29.00
N GLU A 81 14.85 5.99 29.67
CA GLU A 81 14.00 6.61 30.70
C GLU A 81 12.61 6.98 30.16
N LEU A 82 12.56 7.50 28.93
CA LEU A 82 11.28 7.86 28.30
C LEU A 82 10.46 6.61 27.95
N ASN A 83 11.10 5.51 27.54
CA ASN A 83 10.41 4.25 27.27
C ASN A 83 9.86 3.62 28.55
N GLU A 84 10.65 3.61 29.62
CA GLU A 84 10.24 3.13 30.95
C GLU A 84 9.02 3.87 31.46
N LYS A 85 9.07 5.21 31.42
CA LYS A 85 8.01 6.05 31.98
C LYS A 85 6.76 6.09 31.12
N ALA A 86 6.89 6.08 29.79
CA ALA A 86 5.77 6.33 28.88
C ALA A 86 5.36 5.11 28.06
N ILE A 87 6.30 4.45 27.39
CA ILE A 87 5.98 3.53 26.30
C ILE A 87 5.62 2.14 26.83
N TRP A 88 6.34 1.60 27.82
CA TRP A 88 6.06 0.27 28.36
C TRP A 88 4.66 0.17 29.01
N PRO A 89 4.22 1.13 29.84
CA PRO A 89 2.86 1.07 30.38
C PRO A 89 1.78 1.19 29.30
N LEU A 90 2.05 1.92 28.20
CA LEU A 90 1.14 1.98 27.05
C LEU A 90 1.07 0.65 26.29
N TYR A 91 2.19 -0.08 26.20
CA TYR A 91 2.20 -1.43 25.63
C TYR A 91 1.40 -2.43 26.47
N GLU A 92 1.45 -2.33 27.80
CA GLU A 92 0.67 -3.21 28.69
C GLU A 92 -0.84 -2.99 28.58
N ARG A 93 -1.29 -1.73 28.45
CA ARG A 93 -2.72 -1.40 28.40
C ARG A 93 -3.38 -1.68 27.05
N TYR A 94 -2.70 -1.35 25.95
CA TYR A 94 -3.29 -1.36 24.61
C TYR A 94 -2.70 -2.46 23.70
N GLY A 95 -1.75 -3.25 24.20
CA GLY A 95 -1.02 -4.26 23.43
C GLY A 95 0.04 -3.69 22.49
N HIS A 96 -0.24 -2.55 21.83
CA HIS A 96 0.75 -1.83 21.03
C HIS A 96 0.70 -0.32 21.28
N ALA A 97 1.85 0.27 21.59
CA ALA A 97 1.96 1.71 21.83
C ALA A 97 1.49 2.60 20.66
N LEU A 98 1.60 2.16 19.40
CA LEU A 98 1.14 2.97 18.28
C LEU A 98 -0.37 3.22 18.36
N ASP A 99 -1.14 2.20 18.70
CA ASP A 99 -2.60 2.28 18.74
C ASP A 99 -3.05 3.17 19.91
N ALA A 100 -2.37 3.07 21.06
CA ALA A 100 -2.52 4.02 22.16
C ALA A 100 -2.18 5.47 21.76
N LEU A 101 -1.11 5.69 20.98
CA LEU A 101 -0.74 7.02 20.50
C LEU A 101 -1.75 7.59 19.49
N LYS A 102 -2.41 6.73 18.70
CA LYS A 102 -3.52 7.17 17.83
C LYS A 102 -4.70 7.64 18.67
N GLU A 103 -5.08 6.85 19.67
CA GLU A 103 -6.16 7.20 20.58
C GLU A 103 -5.84 8.47 21.38
N ALA A 104 -4.57 8.67 21.77
CA ALA A 104 -4.11 9.89 22.43
C ALA A 104 -4.31 11.15 21.57
N THR A 105 -4.37 11.01 20.25
CA THR A 105 -4.69 12.13 19.34
C THR A 105 -6.17 12.54 19.46
N MET A 106 -7.06 11.59 19.74
CA MET A 106 -8.49 11.84 19.92
C MET A 106 -8.84 12.19 21.37
N ASN A 107 -8.29 11.46 22.34
CA ASN A 107 -8.55 11.58 23.77
C ASN A 107 -7.23 11.59 24.56
N PRO A 108 -6.55 12.73 24.67
CA PRO A 108 -5.22 12.81 25.28
C PRO A 108 -5.24 12.47 26.77
N GLU A 109 -6.26 12.90 27.51
CA GLU A 109 -6.29 12.71 28.95
C GLU A 109 -6.47 11.25 29.39
N ASN A 110 -7.19 10.44 28.61
CA ASN A 110 -7.50 9.07 29.04
C ASN A 110 -6.31 8.12 28.87
N VAL A 111 -5.53 8.32 27.82
CA VAL A 111 -4.35 7.50 27.51
C VAL A 111 -3.20 7.80 28.48
N PHE A 112 -3.04 9.06 28.90
CA PHE A 112 -1.99 9.47 29.85
C PHE A 112 -2.40 9.42 31.33
N LYS A 113 -3.60 8.94 31.68
CA LYS A 113 -4.04 8.80 33.07
C LYS A 113 -3.21 7.75 33.82
N GLY A 114 -2.56 8.17 34.90
CA GLY A 114 -1.72 7.31 35.76
C GLY A 114 -0.27 7.15 35.28
N LEU A 115 0.19 8.01 34.38
CA LEU A 115 1.58 8.05 33.91
C LEU A 115 2.30 9.27 34.51
N ASP A 116 3.45 9.03 35.14
CA ASP A 116 4.27 10.03 35.82
C ASP A 116 5.16 10.78 34.82
N ILE A 117 4.50 11.51 33.91
CA ILE A 117 5.13 12.26 32.81
C ILE A 117 4.80 13.74 32.95
N SER A 118 5.82 14.59 32.84
CA SER A 118 5.68 16.05 32.76
C SER A 118 4.76 16.46 31.60
N GLU A 119 3.88 17.44 31.84
CA GLU A 119 2.95 17.95 30.82
C GLU A 119 3.66 18.47 29.56
N GLU A 120 4.90 18.95 29.69
CA GLU A 120 5.73 19.40 28.58
C GLU A 120 6.04 18.25 27.60
N ILE A 121 6.42 17.09 28.13
CA ILE A 121 6.73 15.90 27.32
C ILE A 121 5.46 15.38 26.64
N LYS A 122 4.30 15.42 27.34
CA LYS A 122 3.01 15.04 26.76
C LYS A 122 2.65 15.93 25.56
N ASN A 123 2.86 17.25 25.69
CA ASN A 123 2.58 18.20 24.63
C ASN A 123 3.51 18.02 23.43
N SER A 124 4.81 17.82 23.66
CA SER A 124 5.77 17.52 22.58
C SER A 124 5.37 16.22 21.87
N LEU A 125 5.08 15.16 22.62
CA LEU A 125 4.67 13.87 22.08
C LEU A 125 3.38 13.99 21.23
N LEU A 126 2.37 14.72 21.71
CA LEU A 126 1.13 14.97 20.95
C LEU A 126 1.37 15.78 19.67
N LYS A 127 2.24 16.79 19.72
CA LYS A 127 2.61 17.59 18.54
C LYS A 127 3.32 16.72 17.50
N ASP A 128 4.24 15.88 17.95
CA ASP A 128 5.02 15.00 17.08
C ASP A 128 4.15 13.88 16.47
N ILE A 129 3.20 13.33 17.24
CA ILE A 129 2.20 12.39 16.74
C ILE A 129 1.31 13.07 15.72
N LYS A 130 0.77 14.27 16.00
CA LYS A 130 -0.06 15.01 15.03
C LYS A 130 0.68 15.28 13.73
N LEU A 131 1.99 15.56 13.79
CA LEU A 131 2.80 15.82 12.60
C LEU A 131 3.12 14.55 11.80
N ARG A 132 3.38 13.42 12.47
CA ARG A 132 3.79 12.15 11.83
C ARG A 132 2.64 11.23 11.47
N LEU A 133 1.53 11.34 12.19
CA LEU A 133 0.35 10.49 12.08
C LEU A 133 -0.83 11.22 11.44
N THR A 134 -0.67 12.49 11.04
CA THR A 134 -1.70 13.16 10.23
C THR A 134 -1.90 12.33 8.96
N PRO A 135 -3.13 11.87 8.67
CA PRO A 135 -3.40 11.16 7.45
C PRO A 135 -3.05 12.07 6.28
N GLN A 136 -2.09 11.65 5.46
CA GLN A 136 -1.81 12.33 4.20
C GLN A 136 -3.11 12.37 3.40
N ALA A 137 -3.42 13.52 2.82
CA ALA A 137 -4.66 13.66 2.07
C ALA A 137 -4.66 12.67 0.89
N LEU A 138 -5.62 11.75 0.90
CA LEU A 138 -5.88 10.79 -0.16
C LEU A 138 -6.39 11.54 -1.38
N LYS A 139 -5.88 11.19 -2.56
CA LYS A 139 -6.32 11.78 -3.83
C LYS A 139 -7.23 10.80 -4.55
N LEU A 140 -8.52 11.05 -4.55
CA LEU A 140 -9.49 10.28 -5.32
C LEU A 140 -9.53 10.80 -6.75
N ARG A 141 -9.60 9.89 -7.71
CA ARG A 141 -9.64 10.18 -9.14
C ARG A 141 -10.84 9.49 -9.79
N GLY A 142 -11.79 10.28 -10.28
CA GLY A 142 -12.90 9.80 -11.12
C GLY A 142 -12.69 10.22 -12.57
N ARG A 143 -12.82 9.29 -13.52
CA ARG A 143 -12.85 9.61 -14.94
C ARG A 143 -14.30 9.71 -15.41
N ILE A 144 -14.61 10.79 -16.12
CA ILE A 144 -15.93 11.05 -16.67
C ILE A 144 -15.78 11.43 -18.14
N ASP A 145 -16.69 10.94 -18.96
CA ASP A 145 -16.87 11.42 -20.32
C ASP A 145 -18.10 12.30 -20.37
N VAL A 146 -17.93 13.49 -20.92
CA VAL A 146 -18.97 14.49 -21.06
C VAL A 146 -18.94 14.98 -22.48
N TRP A 147 -20.05 14.79 -23.19
CA TRP A 147 -20.23 15.32 -24.54
C TRP A 147 -21.59 15.98 -24.69
N CYS A 148 -21.64 17.04 -25.50
CA CYS A 148 -22.86 17.72 -25.87
C CYS A 148 -22.78 18.10 -27.34
N PHE A 149 -23.76 17.66 -28.14
CA PHE A 149 -23.84 17.91 -29.58
C PHE A 149 -24.65 19.17 -29.94
N GLY A 150 -25.13 19.92 -28.95
CA GLY A 150 -25.86 21.16 -29.15
C GLY A 150 -25.00 22.31 -29.65
N TYR A 151 -25.64 23.34 -30.21
CA TYR A 151 -24.98 24.55 -30.72
C TYR A 151 -24.17 25.28 -29.63
N GLU A 152 -24.60 25.20 -28.37
CA GLU A 152 -23.93 25.76 -27.19
C GLU A 152 -23.17 24.70 -26.36
N GLY A 153 -22.75 23.59 -26.99
CA GLY A 153 -22.23 22.42 -26.28
C GLY A 153 -21.01 22.71 -25.39
N ILE A 154 -20.08 23.56 -25.83
CA ILE A 154 -18.87 23.90 -25.06
C ILE A 154 -19.23 24.67 -23.78
N ASP A 155 -20.19 25.59 -23.86
CA ASP A 155 -20.58 26.43 -22.73
C ASP A 155 -21.44 25.65 -21.74
N ALA A 156 -22.32 24.76 -22.23
CA ALA A 156 -23.06 23.81 -21.41
C ALA A 156 -22.12 22.90 -20.59
N VAL A 157 -21.06 22.37 -21.21
CA VAL A 157 -20.07 21.53 -20.51
C VAL A 157 -19.29 22.34 -19.47
N LYS A 158 -18.86 23.56 -19.80
CA LYS A 158 -18.18 24.44 -18.83
C LYS A 158 -19.07 24.78 -17.62
N GLU A 159 -20.34 25.09 -17.86
CA GLU A 159 -21.29 25.42 -16.79
C GLU A 159 -21.57 24.21 -15.87
N ALA A 160 -21.75 23.02 -16.47
CA ALA A 160 -21.92 21.78 -15.71
C ALA A 160 -20.69 21.47 -14.85
N LEU A 161 -19.48 21.57 -15.40
CA LEU A 161 -18.24 21.33 -14.65
C LEU A 161 -18.00 22.40 -13.58
N LYS A 162 -18.42 23.65 -13.81
CA LYS A 162 -18.33 24.72 -12.80
C LYS A 162 -19.24 24.45 -11.60
N LYS A 163 -20.49 24.02 -11.85
CA LYS A 163 -21.42 23.58 -10.79
C LYS A 163 -20.89 22.35 -10.04
N GLY A 164 -20.26 21.42 -10.76
CA GLY A 164 -19.57 20.28 -10.13
C GLY A 164 -18.41 20.67 -9.22
N LYS A 165 -17.73 21.79 -9.52
CA LYS A 165 -16.65 22.34 -8.69
C LYS A 165 -17.18 23.04 -7.43
N GLU A 166 -18.34 23.70 -7.50
CA GLU A 166 -18.94 24.45 -6.38
C GLU A 166 -19.37 23.57 -5.20
N ILE A 167 -19.53 22.26 -5.40
CA ILE A 167 -19.82 21.26 -4.35
C ILE A 167 -18.59 21.01 -3.43
N SER A 168 -17.45 21.66 -3.73
CA SER A 168 -16.27 21.63 -2.87
C SER A 168 -16.57 22.17 -1.47
N ASN A 169 -16.19 21.41 -0.44
CA ASN A 169 -16.22 21.85 0.96
C ASN A 169 -14.80 22.17 1.44
N ASP A 170 -14.64 22.92 2.53
CA ASP A 170 -13.32 23.24 3.13
C ASP A 170 -12.46 22.01 3.46
N LYS A 171 -13.11 20.84 3.68
CA LYS A 171 -12.45 19.57 3.96
C LYS A 171 -12.13 18.73 2.70
N VAL A 172 -12.73 19.08 1.57
CA VAL A 172 -12.73 18.27 0.34
C VAL A 172 -12.57 19.18 -0.88
N SER A 173 -11.33 19.31 -1.37
CA SER A 173 -11.03 20.12 -2.55
C SER A 173 -11.24 19.30 -3.83
N ILE A 174 -12.22 19.69 -4.66
CA ILE A 174 -12.51 19.07 -5.96
C ILE A 174 -11.87 19.89 -7.08
N ASN A 175 -11.02 19.26 -7.88
CA ASN A 175 -10.38 19.85 -9.05
C ASN A 175 -10.68 19.02 -10.29
N ILE A 176 -11.28 19.65 -11.30
CA ILE A 176 -11.59 19.01 -12.57
C ILE A 176 -10.52 19.39 -13.59
N LYS A 177 -9.91 18.40 -14.24
CA LYS A 177 -8.91 18.56 -15.30
C LYS A 177 -9.40 17.91 -16.59
N LEU A 178 -9.15 18.55 -17.71
CA LEU A 178 -9.34 17.96 -19.03
C LEU A 178 -8.14 17.04 -19.33
N ILE A 179 -8.39 15.80 -19.80
CA ILE A 179 -7.33 14.98 -20.43
C ILE A 179 -7.35 15.26 -21.93
N ALA A 180 -8.48 14.93 -22.57
CA ALA A 180 -8.71 15.03 -23.99
C ALA A 180 -10.22 15.15 -24.18
N PRO A 181 -10.77 15.93 -25.12
CA PRO A 181 -12.20 15.88 -25.42
C PRO A 181 -12.60 14.46 -25.89
N PRO A 182 -13.66 13.80 -25.38
CA PRO A 182 -14.66 14.22 -24.36
C PRO A 182 -14.36 13.79 -22.90
N GLN A 183 -13.14 13.34 -22.61
CA GLN A 183 -12.70 12.81 -21.32
C GLN A 183 -12.19 13.88 -20.33
N TYR A 184 -12.79 13.89 -19.14
CA TYR A 184 -12.42 14.73 -18.01
C TYR A 184 -12.08 13.88 -16.78
N VAL A 185 -11.28 14.45 -15.88
CA VAL A 185 -10.89 13.84 -14.62
C VAL A 185 -11.28 14.74 -13.48
N ILE A 186 -12.02 14.19 -12.53
CA ILE A 186 -12.25 14.78 -11.23
C ILE A 186 -11.15 14.26 -10.29
N VAL A 187 -10.33 15.17 -9.76
CA VAL A 187 -9.34 14.90 -8.72
C VAL A 187 -9.81 15.53 -7.43
N THR A 188 -10.06 14.72 -6.41
CA THR A 188 -10.53 15.18 -5.11
C THR A 188 -9.50 14.84 -4.05
N SER A 189 -9.16 15.80 -3.19
CA SER A 189 -8.26 15.58 -2.05
C SER A 189 -9.06 15.52 -0.75
N CYS A 190 -8.99 14.40 -0.03
CA CYS A 190 -9.72 14.16 1.23
C CYS A 190 -8.84 13.47 2.27
N HIS A 191 -9.10 13.71 3.55
CA HIS A 191 -8.52 12.89 4.63
C HIS A 191 -9.31 11.60 4.89
N ASP A 192 -10.58 11.56 4.45
CA ASP A 192 -11.50 10.46 4.67
C ASP A 192 -11.99 9.89 3.33
N LYS A 193 -11.93 8.57 3.20
CA LYS A 193 -12.23 7.84 1.96
C LYS A 193 -13.73 7.90 1.66
N ASP A 194 -14.57 7.66 2.65
CA ASP A 194 -16.01 7.53 2.45
C ASP A 194 -16.67 8.87 2.15
N LEU A 195 -16.29 9.92 2.89
CA LEU A 195 -16.72 11.28 2.63
C LEU A 195 -16.29 11.77 1.23
N GLY A 196 -15.08 11.40 0.80
CA GLY A 196 -14.59 11.75 -0.53
C GLY A 196 -15.34 11.04 -1.66
N MET A 197 -15.65 9.76 -1.48
CA MET A 197 -16.42 8.97 -2.44
C MET A 197 -17.85 9.51 -2.60
N ALA A 198 -18.53 9.79 -1.49
CA ALA A 198 -19.88 10.36 -1.50
C ALA A 198 -19.91 11.72 -2.22
N LYS A 199 -18.91 12.57 -1.99
CA LYS A 199 -18.82 13.89 -2.62
C LYS A 199 -18.53 13.82 -4.12
N ILE A 200 -17.70 12.89 -4.57
CA ILE A 200 -17.51 12.66 -6.01
C ILE A 200 -18.80 12.19 -6.67
N GLN A 201 -19.55 11.28 -6.03
CA GLN A 201 -20.82 10.81 -6.55
C GLN A 201 -21.87 11.93 -6.62
N GLU A 202 -21.93 12.80 -5.61
CA GLU A 202 -22.77 13.99 -5.60
C GLU A 202 -22.40 14.94 -6.75
N ALA A 203 -21.10 15.21 -6.95
CA ALA A 203 -20.63 16.03 -8.05
C ALA A 203 -20.97 15.42 -9.42
N MET A 204 -20.83 14.10 -9.58
CA MET A 204 -21.21 13.39 -10.81
C MET A 204 -22.72 13.51 -11.09
N LYS A 205 -23.56 13.40 -10.07
CA LYS A 205 -25.02 13.56 -10.22
C LYS A 205 -25.36 14.97 -10.70
N VAL A 206 -24.84 16.01 -10.06
CA VAL A 206 -25.10 17.41 -10.46
C VAL A 206 -24.60 17.70 -11.88
N ILE A 207 -23.43 17.19 -12.25
CA ILE A 207 -22.91 17.30 -13.62
C ILE A 207 -23.85 16.59 -14.60
N SER A 208 -24.31 15.39 -14.26
CA SER A 208 -25.22 14.60 -15.12
C SER A 208 -26.58 15.26 -15.30
N ASP A 209 -27.17 15.82 -14.24
CA ASP A 209 -28.46 16.50 -14.30
C ASP A 209 -28.37 17.76 -15.16
N LYS A 210 -27.28 18.52 -15.02
CA LYS A 210 -27.05 19.72 -15.81
C LYS A 210 -26.81 19.43 -17.28
N ILE A 211 -26.06 18.38 -17.62
CA ILE A 211 -25.83 18.03 -19.02
C ILE A 211 -27.11 17.53 -19.70
N LYS A 212 -27.97 16.80 -18.97
CA LYS A 212 -29.25 16.30 -19.49
C LYS A 212 -30.30 17.38 -19.73
N GLU A 213 -30.20 18.53 -19.06
CA GLU A 213 -31.06 19.69 -19.34
C GLU A 213 -30.83 20.26 -20.76
N TYR A 214 -29.63 20.09 -21.33
CA TYR A 214 -29.30 20.58 -22.67
C TYR A 214 -29.59 19.51 -23.75
N LYS A 215 -30.13 19.94 -24.89
CA LYS A 215 -30.43 19.04 -26.02
C LYS A 215 -29.13 18.42 -26.57
N GLY A 216 -29.06 17.07 -26.52
CA GLY A 216 -27.93 16.31 -27.05
C GLY A 216 -26.72 16.21 -26.10
N GLY A 217 -26.90 16.51 -24.82
CA GLY A 217 -25.92 16.23 -23.77
C GLY A 217 -26.04 14.79 -23.25
N ASP A 218 -24.91 14.10 -23.12
CA ASP A 218 -24.85 12.81 -22.44
C ASP A 218 -23.62 12.71 -21.53
N PHE A 219 -23.72 11.84 -20.53
CA PHE A 219 -22.73 11.66 -19.49
C PHE A 219 -22.44 10.17 -19.31
N LYS A 220 -21.17 9.77 -19.42
CA LYS A 220 -20.73 8.41 -19.16
C LYS A 220 -19.61 8.40 -18.14
N GLN A 221 -19.81 7.71 -17.02
CA GLN A 221 -18.73 7.44 -16.08
C GLN A 221 -17.82 6.34 -16.65
N GLN A 222 -16.52 6.63 -16.80
CA GLN A 222 -15.54 5.62 -17.19
C GLN A 222 -14.92 5.01 -15.93
N GLY A 223 -15.37 3.81 -15.58
CA GLY A 223 -14.79 3.01 -14.50
C GLY A 223 -15.08 3.53 -13.09
N GLU A 224 -14.52 2.81 -12.13
CA GLU A 224 -14.65 3.11 -10.71
C GLU A 224 -13.74 4.26 -10.28
N ILE A 225 -14.07 4.89 -9.15
CA ILE A 225 -13.27 5.97 -8.58
C ILE A 225 -11.99 5.35 -8.00
N LEU A 226 -10.83 5.75 -8.53
CA LEU A 226 -9.52 5.26 -8.10
C LEU A 226 -9.00 6.09 -6.92
N VAL A 227 -8.50 5.42 -5.87
CA VAL A 227 -7.90 6.08 -4.72
C VAL A 227 -6.39 6.12 -4.89
N ILE A 228 -5.86 7.25 -5.36
CA ILE A 228 -4.43 7.46 -5.56
C ILE A 228 -3.80 7.89 -4.23
N GLY A 229 -2.81 7.12 -3.78
CA GLY A 229 -1.97 7.49 -2.64
C GLY A 229 -2.31 6.79 -1.32
N GLY A 230 -3.18 5.79 -1.33
CA GLY A 230 -3.30 4.87 -0.19
C GLY A 230 -2.16 3.83 -0.21
N ASP A 231 -1.61 3.50 0.95
CA ASP A 231 -0.82 2.26 1.15
C ASP A 231 -1.58 1.01 0.64
N GLU A 232 -2.90 1.13 0.45
CA GLU A 232 -3.78 0.11 -0.15
C GLU A 232 -3.47 -0.22 -1.61
N GLU A 233 -3.00 0.71 -2.46
CA GLU A 233 -2.69 0.38 -3.86
C GLU A 233 -1.43 -0.49 -3.95
N LYS A 234 -0.40 -0.18 -3.15
CA LYS A 234 0.76 -1.07 -2.94
C LYS A 234 0.36 -2.39 -2.29
N ARG A 235 -0.55 -2.36 -1.30
CA ARG A 235 -1.01 -3.57 -0.64
C ARG A 235 -1.82 -4.46 -1.58
N LEU A 236 -2.59 -3.86 -2.50
CA LEU A 236 -3.38 -4.56 -3.50
C LEU A 236 -2.48 -5.10 -4.62
N GLU A 237 -1.50 -4.33 -5.10
CA GLU A 237 -0.42 -4.82 -5.97
C GLU A 237 0.33 -5.99 -5.33
N GLU A 238 0.74 -5.87 -4.06
CA GLU A 238 1.39 -6.95 -3.33
C GLU A 238 0.49 -8.18 -3.12
N LEU A 239 -0.83 -8.02 -3.09
CA LEU A 239 -1.78 -9.13 -3.00
C LEU A 239 -1.99 -9.81 -4.36
N LEU A 240 -1.99 -9.04 -5.45
CA LEU A 240 -2.07 -9.54 -6.82
C LEU A 240 -0.79 -10.27 -7.22
N ASP A 241 0.38 -9.69 -6.94
CA ASP A 241 1.69 -10.34 -7.18
C ASP A 241 1.84 -11.65 -6.38
N LYS A 242 1.29 -11.71 -5.16
CA LYS A 242 1.27 -12.95 -4.37
C LYS A 242 0.31 -14.00 -4.92
N HIS A 243 -0.80 -13.58 -5.54
CA HIS A 243 -1.75 -14.48 -6.16
C HIS A 243 -1.20 -15.05 -7.47
N ASP A 244 -0.57 -14.21 -8.29
CA ASP A 244 0.05 -14.64 -9.55
C ASP A 244 1.29 -15.52 -9.30
N GLY A 245 2.04 -15.25 -8.22
CA GLY A 245 3.12 -16.13 -7.77
C GLY A 245 2.67 -17.50 -7.21
N ILE A 246 1.38 -17.66 -6.87
CA ILE A 246 0.80 -18.95 -6.47
C ILE A 246 0.21 -19.68 -7.69
N SER A 247 -0.32 -18.93 -8.66
CA SER A 247 -0.90 -19.52 -9.88
C SER A 247 0.15 -19.95 -10.91
N SER A 248 1.42 -19.56 -10.73
CA SER A 248 2.52 -19.89 -11.66
C SER A 248 3.33 -21.14 -11.27
N ASP A 249 2.99 -21.83 -10.18
CA ASP A 249 3.75 -22.99 -9.68
C ASP A 249 3.08 -24.36 -9.98
N ASP A 250 1.92 -24.40 -10.67
CA ASP A 250 1.14 -25.64 -10.87
C ASP A 250 0.96 -26.12 -12.33
N ASP A 251 1.58 -25.49 -13.33
CA ASP A 251 1.50 -25.96 -14.73
C ASP A 251 2.89 -26.17 -15.34
N ASP A 252 3.61 -27.23 -14.94
CA ASP A 252 4.66 -27.79 -15.81
C ASP A 252 5.06 -29.22 -15.47
N TYR A 253 4.14 -30.20 -15.56
CA TYR A 253 4.49 -31.62 -15.79
C TYR A 253 3.32 -32.37 -16.45
N ASN A 254 3.34 -32.48 -17.78
CA ASN A 254 2.80 -33.65 -18.49
C ASN A 254 3.35 -33.68 -19.92
N THR A 255 4.53 -34.27 -20.08
CA THR A 255 4.84 -35.00 -21.32
C THR A 255 4.86 -36.47 -20.92
N SER A 256 3.80 -37.17 -21.31
CA SER A 256 3.65 -38.61 -21.15
C SER A 256 4.45 -39.29 -22.26
N ASP A 257 5.49 -40.02 -21.87
CA ASP A 257 5.95 -41.19 -22.62
C ASP A 257 4.86 -42.26 -22.53
N GLU A 258 4.34 -42.73 -23.67
CA GLU A 258 4.12 -44.16 -23.92
C GLU A 258 3.87 -44.38 -25.42
N ASP A 259 4.49 -45.46 -25.89
CA ASP A 259 4.80 -45.85 -27.26
C ASP A 259 3.57 -46.22 -28.11
N ASP A 260 3.72 -46.19 -29.43
CA ASP A 260 3.13 -47.25 -30.26
C ASP A 260 3.90 -47.47 -31.57
N GLU A 261 4.15 -48.75 -31.84
CA GLU A 261 4.93 -49.30 -32.93
C GLU A 261 4.19 -49.28 -34.28
N ASN A 262 5.00 -49.23 -35.34
CA ASN A 262 4.92 -50.08 -36.54
C ASN A 262 4.39 -49.50 -37.88
N SER A 263 5.23 -49.75 -38.89
CA SER A 263 4.91 -50.24 -40.24
C SER A 263 4.84 -49.24 -41.41
N SER A 264 5.67 -49.60 -42.42
CA SER A 264 5.56 -49.36 -43.88
C SER A 264 5.62 -47.92 -44.39
N GLU A 265 6.20 -47.59 -45.54
CA GLU A 265 7.16 -48.14 -46.53
C GLU A 265 7.12 -47.06 -47.62
N GLU A 266 8.25 -46.80 -48.31
CA GLU A 266 8.32 -46.20 -49.67
C GLU A 266 7.80 -44.73 -49.81
N ASP A 267 8.35 -43.82 -50.62
CA ASP A 267 9.45 -43.78 -51.57
C ASP A 267 9.67 -42.28 -51.98
N GLU A 268 10.74 -42.03 -52.76
CA GLU A 268 11.01 -40.81 -53.58
C GLU A 268 11.42 -39.51 -52.83
N ASN A 269 12.66 -39.03 -52.81
CA ASN A 269 13.72 -38.83 -53.83
C ASN A 269 13.39 -37.74 -54.88
N THR A 270 13.83 -36.50 -54.67
CA THR A 270 14.45 -35.54 -55.64
C THR A 270 14.56 -34.15 -54.98
N SER A 271 15.78 -33.70 -54.65
CA SER A 271 16.64 -32.77 -55.43
C SER A 271 16.07 -31.35 -55.56
N GLU A 272 16.78 -30.36 -55.02
CA GLU A 272 17.52 -29.37 -55.83
C GLU A 272 18.23 -28.38 -54.89
N ASP A 273 19.56 -28.48 -54.92
CA ASP A 273 20.50 -27.42 -54.55
C ASP A 273 20.39 -26.29 -55.57
N GLU A 274 20.40 -25.04 -55.11
CA GLU A 274 20.92 -23.92 -55.90
C GLU A 274 21.81 -23.06 -54.98
N GLU A 275 23.10 -23.39 -54.96
CA GLU A 275 24.20 -22.43 -54.82
C GLU A 275 24.66 -22.01 -56.23
N GLU A 276 25.06 -20.73 -56.34
CA GLU A 276 26.05 -20.09 -57.23
C GLU A 276 25.50 -18.70 -57.65
N GLU A 277 26.01 -17.62 -57.07
CA GLU A 277 27.26 -16.91 -57.42
C GLU A 277 27.25 -16.31 -58.84
N ASP A 278 27.09 -14.98 -58.90
CA ASP A 278 28.00 -14.03 -59.57
C ASP A 278 27.66 -12.58 -59.18
#